data_AF-A0A821M067-F1
#
_entry.id   AF-A0A821M067-F1
#
_cell.length_a   1.000
_cell.length_b   1.000
_cell.length_c   1.000
_cell.angle_alpha   90.00
_cell.angle_beta   90.00
_cell.angle_gamma   90.00
#
_symmetry.space_group_name_H-M   'P 1'
#
loop_
_entity.id
_entity.type
_entity.pdbx_description
1 polymer ?
#
loop_
_entity_poly.entity_id
_entity_poly.type
_entity_poly.pdbx_seq_one_letter_code
_entity_poly.pdbx_strand_id
1 'polypeptide(L)'
;MQKNLEESAKNLAALLSSARNRRDRHLSEKIFNRIQENFPELKNRLISASILLSNVYASTGDVDKSSNIKNNLYQLGLKKKIGLSWTAINGRLFKFRAHDQSHPQSSKIYAEVEKISQELIEYGHQYDSSWITRPLEQDETVASVLCGHSERLAIAWNFVVNPNTTKIQITKNLRICGDCHQATKLIASIRQCEIIVRDTNRIHHFCKNGQCSCNDYF
;
A
#
# COMPACT_ATOMS: atom_id res chain seq x y z
N MET A 1 -13.24 -19.05 24.00
CA MET A 1 -14.16 -18.98 22.85
C MET A 1 -13.88 -17.75 21.95
N GLN A 2 -13.92 -16.52 22.47
CA GLN A 2 -13.72 -15.28 21.68
C GLN A 2 -12.36 -15.17 20.98
N LYS A 3 -11.27 -15.64 21.61
CA LYS A 3 -9.93 -15.69 21.00
C LYS A 3 -9.85 -16.59 19.75
N ASN A 4 -10.61 -17.68 19.71
CA ASN A 4 -10.66 -18.59 18.56
C ASN A 4 -11.52 -18.05 17.41
N LEU A 5 -12.59 -17.31 17.72
CA LEU A 5 -13.38 -16.57 16.73
C LEU A 5 -12.54 -15.48 16.05
N GLU A 6 -11.82 -14.69 16.85
CA GLU A 6 -10.95 -13.64 16.31
C GLU A 6 -9.83 -14.18 15.42
N GLU A 7 -9.25 -15.32 15.78
CA GLU A 7 -8.20 -15.96 14.99
C GLU A 7 -8.73 -16.52 13.67
N SER A 8 -9.91 -17.15 13.69
CA SER A 8 -10.58 -17.63 12.48
C SER A 8 -10.91 -16.48 11.52
N ALA A 9 -11.42 -15.36 12.04
CA ALA A 9 -11.67 -14.16 11.25
C ALA A 9 -10.38 -13.51 10.73
N LYS A 10 -9.24 -13.64 11.43
CA LYS A 10 -7.94 -13.13 10.95
C LYS A 10 -7.48 -13.94 9.74
N ASN A 11 -7.61 -15.27 9.83
CA ASN A 11 -7.22 -16.18 8.75
C ASN A 11 -8.02 -15.92 7.47
N LEU A 12 -9.34 -15.70 7.59
CA LEU A 12 -10.17 -15.33 6.43
C LEU A 12 -9.78 -13.96 5.84
N ALA A 13 -9.47 -12.96 6.67
CA ALA A 13 -9.00 -11.65 6.19
C ALA A 13 -7.63 -11.76 5.47
N ALA A 14 -6.73 -12.60 5.98
CA ALA A 14 -5.46 -12.90 5.32
C ALA A 14 -5.69 -13.59 3.97
N LEU A 15 -6.61 -14.57 3.91
CA LEU A 15 -6.96 -15.26 2.67
C LEU A 15 -7.61 -14.33 1.65
N LEU A 16 -8.52 -13.44 2.08
CA LEU A 16 -9.12 -12.42 1.21
C LEU A 16 -8.06 -11.48 0.63
N SER A 17 -7.07 -11.09 1.44
CA SER A 17 -5.95 -10.28 0.95
C SER A 17 -5.10 -11.03 -0.08
N SER A 18 -4.85 -12.32 0.12
CA SER A 18 -4.15 -13.17 -0.85
C SER A 18 -4.93 -13.31 -2.16
N ALA A 19 -6.25 -13.55 -2.08
CA ALA A 19 -7.14 -13.59 -3.23
C ALA A 19 -7.12 -12.25 -3.99
N ARG A 20 -7.09 -11.12 -3.27
CA ARG A 20 -6.93 -9.80 -3.87
C ARG A 20 -5.61 -9.63 -4.62
N ASN A 21 -4.50 -10.11 -4.08
CA ASN A 21 -3.21 -10.04 -4.75
C ASN A 21 -3.19 -10.87 -6.05
N ARG A 22 -3.97 -11.96 -6.10
CA ARG A 22 -4.15 -12.79 -7.29
C ARG A 22 -5.27 -12.29 -8.23
N ARG A 23 -5.97 -11.21 -7.87
CA ARG A 23 -7.16 -10.70 -8.56
C ARG A 23 -8.25 -11.76 -8.73
N ASP A 24 -8.32 -12.71 -7.79
CA ASP A 24 -9.30 -13.80 -7.81
C ASP A 24 -10.63 -13.29 -7.26
N ARG A 25 -11.48 -12.84 -8.17
CA ARG A 25 -12.82 -12.31 -7.87
C ARG A 25 -13.70 -13.33 -7.16
N HIS A 26 -13.82 -14.52 -7.73
CA HIS A 26 -14.73 -15.55 -7.21
C HIS A 26 -14.34 -15.98 -5.80
N LEU A 27 -13.05 -16.23 -5.56
CA LEU A 27 -12.57 -16.58 -4.22
C LEU A 27 -12.77 -15.42 -3.24
N SER A 28 -12.56 -14.17 -3.68
CA SER A 28 -12.74 -12.98 -2.85
C SER A 28 -14.19 -12.78 -2.41
N GLU A 29 -15.16 -12.94 -3.32
CA GLU A 29 -16.59 -12.91 -3.03
C GLU A 29 -16.98 -14.03 -2.03
N LYS A 30 -16.49 -15.25 -2.26
CA LYS A 30 -16.74 -16.40 -1.37
C LYS A 30 -16.21 -16.17 0.05
N ILE A 31 -14.99 -15.66 0.18
CA ILE A 31 -14.39 -15.39 1.50
C ILE A 31 -15.12 -14.24 2.19
N PHE A 32 -15.46 -13.18 1.46
CA PHE A 32 -16.18 -12.04 2.00
C PHE A 32 -17.54 -12.46 2.58
N ASN A 33 -18.34 -13.23 1.83
CA ASN A 33 -19.62 -13.75 2.30
C ASN A 33 -19.44 -14.58 3.58
N ARG A 34 -18.40 -15.43 3.62
CA ARG A 34 -18.08 -16.22 4.81
C ARG A 34 -17.72 -15.35 6.03
N ILE A 35 -17.01 -14.23 5.83
CA ILE A 35 -16.72 -13.29 6.91
C ILE A 35 -18.01 -12.63 7.41
N GLN A 36 -18.88 -12.21 6.47
CA GLN A 36 -20.15 -11.54 6.78
C GLN A 36 -21.13 -12.45 7.54
N GLU A 37 -21.24 -13.72 7.13
CA GLU A 37 -22.14 -14.70 7.74
C GLU A 37 -21.67 -15.17 9.12
N ASN A 38 -20.36 -15.45 9.27
CA ASN A 38 -19.84 -16.07 10.49
C ASN A 38 -19.35 -15.08 11.54
N PHE A 39 -19.08 -13.84 11.16
CA PHE A 39 -18.54 -12.80 12.07
C PHE A 39 -19.19 -11.42 11.89
N PRO A 40 -20.54 -11.33 11.83
CA PRO A 40 -21.25 -10.06 11.61
C PRO A 40 -20.97 -9.00 12.69
N GLU A 41 -20.62 -9.43 13.89
CA GLU A 41 -20.30 -8.57 15.05
C GLU A 41 -18.95 -7.85 14.91
N LEU A 42 -18.03 -8.36 14.07
CA LEU A 42 -16.68 -7.80 13.90
C LEU A 42 -16.68 -6.64 12.89
N LYS A 43 -17.40 -5.56 13.20
CA LYS A 43 -17.62 -4.39 12.31
C LYS A 43 -16.34 -3.88 11.62
N ASN A 44 -15.26 -3.70 12.37
CA ASN A 44 -13.98 -3.22 11.80
C ASN A 44 -13.38 -4.16 10.74
N ARG A 45 -13.60 -5.46 10.90
CA ARG A 45 -13.15 -6.47 9.92
C ARG A 45 -14.03 -6.48 8.70
N LEU A 46 -15.35 -6.34 8.87
CA LEU A 46 -16.27 -6.20 7.74
C LEU A 46 -15.93 -4.98 6.90
N ILE A 47 -15.64 -3.83 7.52
CA ILE A 47 -15.19 -2.64 6.78
C ILE A 47 -13.92 -2.94 5.99
N SER A 48 -12.93 -3.57 6.62
CA SER A 48 -11.66 -3.91 5.97
C SER A 48 -11.86 -4.90 4.83
N ALA A 49 -12.73 -5.91 5.01
CA ALA A 49 -13.07 -6.90 4.01
C ALA A 49 -13.84 -6.30 2.83
N SER A 50 -14.78 -5.38 3.10
CA SER A 50 -15.53 -4.64 2.07
C SER A 50 -14.57 -3.77 1.24
N ILE A 51 -13.63 -3.09 1.87
CA ILE A 51 -12.59 -2.32 1.16
C ILE A 51 -11.74 -3.26 0.28
N LEU A 52 -11.33 -4.42 0.80
CA LEU A 52 -10.56 -5.39 0.00
C LEU A 52 -11.37 -5.90 -1.20
N LEU A 53 -12.64 -6.26 -1.02
CA LEU A 53 -13.52 -6.71 -2.10
C LEU A 53 -13.75 -5.60 -3.14
N SER A 54 -13.97 -4.36 -2.70
CA SER A 54 -14.07 -3.19 -3.59
C SER A 54 -12.79 -2.98 -4.40
N ASN A 55 -11.62 -3.24 -3.83
CA ASN A 55 -10.35 -3.16 -4.55
C ASN A 55 -10.18 -4.30 -5.56
N VAL A 56 -10.71 -5.50 -5.28
CA VAL A 56 -10.74 -6.62 -6.25
C VAL A 56 -11.60 -6.24 -7.44
N TYR A 57 -12.80 -5.71 -7.21
CA TYR A 57 -13.65 -5.23 -8.30
C TYR A 57 -12.96 -4.16 -9.14
N ALA A 58 -12.33 -3.17 -8.49
CA ALA A 58 -11.55 -2.15 -9.18
C ALA A 58 -10.41 -2.76 -10.04
N SER A 59 -9.65 -3.71 -9.50
CA SER A 59 -8.52 -4.32 -10.22
C SER A 59 -8.95 -5.25 -11.35
N THR A 60 -10.18 -5.73 -11.35
CA THR A 60 -10.78 -6.54 -12.43
C THR A 60 -11.67 -5.73 -13.39
N GLY A 61 -11.71 -4.39 -13.25
CA GLY A 61 -12.46 -3.51 -14.14
C GLY A 61 -13.95 -3.33 -13.81
N ASP A 62 -14.45 -3.91 -12.71
CA ASP A 62 -15.85 -3.76 -12.27
C ASP A 62 -16.00 -2.50 -11.40
N VAL A 63 -15.99 -1.35 -12.07
CA VAL A 63 -16.04 -0.02 -11.43
C VAL A 63 -17.35 0.19 -10.67
N ASP A 64 -18.46 -0.36 -11.18
CA ASP A 64 -19.78 -0.21 -10.58
C ASP A 64 -19.87 -0.92 -9.23
N LYS A 65 -19.49 -2.20 -9.15
CA LYS A 65 -19.49 -2.89 -7.85
C LYS A 65 -18.46 -2.31 -6.88
N SER A 66 -17.32 -1.85 -7.38
CA SER A 66 -16.33 -1.15 -6.55
C SER A 66 -16.94 0.10 -5.91
N SER A 67 -17.62 0.92 -6.71
CA SER A 67 -18.25 2.17 -6.28
C SER A 67 -19.43 1.94 -5.35
N ASN A 68 -20.28 0.94 -5.64
CA ASN A 68 -21.41 0.58 -4.80
C ASN A 68 -20.99 0.21 -3.38
N ILE A 69 -19.92 -0.60 -3.21
CA ILE A 69 -19.39 -0.91 -1.88
C ILE A 69 -18.90 0.35 -1.17
N LYS A 70 -18.15 1.22 -1.86
CA LYS A 70 -17.61 2.46 -1.26
C LYS A 70 -18.73 3.41 -0.84
N ASN A 71 -19.76 3.56 -1.65
CA ASN A 71 -20.92 4.41 -1.37
C ASN A 71 -21.70 3.89 -0.16
N ASN A 72 -21.90 2.58 -0.05
CA ASN A 72 -22.54 1.97 1.10
C ASN A 72 -21.74 2.23 2.40
N LEU A 73 -20.42 1.98 2.37
CA LEU A 73 -19.56 2.29 3.52
C LEU A 73 -19.63 3.78 3.90
N TYR A 74 -19.63 4.67 2.91
CA TYR A 74 -19.75 6.12 3.12
C TYR A 74 -21.08 6.51 3.78
N GLN A 75 -22.21 5.98 3.30
CA GLN A 75 -23.54 6.22 3.86
C GLN A 75 -23.67 5.74 5.31
N LEU A 76 -22.94 4.67 5.68
CA LEU A 76 -22.84 4.18 7.05
C LEU A 76 -21.88 5.00 7.93
N GLY A 77 -21.27 6.06 7.40
CA GLY A 77 -20.24 6.86 8.09
C GLY A 77 -18.88 6.16 8.23
N LEU A 78 -18.70 5.03 7.54
CA LEU A 78 -17.50 4.19 7.63
C LEU A 78 -16.51 4.60 6.54
N LYS A 79 -15.42 5.27 6.93
CA LYS A 79 -14.41 5.76 5.98
C LYS A 79 -13.17 4.88 5.97
N LYS A 80 -12.61 4.67 4.77
CA LYS A 80 -11.28 4.06 4.60
C LYS A 80 -10.24 4.94 5.31
N LYS A 81 -9.36 4.33 6.10
CA LYS A 81 -8.20 5.03 6.68
C LYS A 81 -7.29 5.53 5.55
N ILE A 82 -6.87 6.79 5.65
CA ILE A 82 -5.92 7.39 4.71
C ILE A 82 -4.55 6.73 4.92
N GLY A 83 -3.86 6.42 3.83
CA GLY A 83 -2.50 5.89 3.87
C GLY A 83 -1.50 6.97 4.28
N LEU A 84 -0.80 6.71 5.37
CA LEU A 84 0.25 7.55 5.93
C LEU A 84 1.51 6.71 6.12
N SER A 85 2.65 7.31 5.78
CA SER A 85 3.97 6.78 6.08
C SER A 85 4.79 7.81 6.83
N TRP A 86 5.69 7.38 7.70
CA TRP A 86 6.58 8.30 8.41
C TRP A 86 7.97 7.72 8.63
N THR A 87 8.95 8.62 8.68
CA THR A 87 10.36 8.34 8.97
C THR A 87 10.82 9.24 10.12
N ALA A 88 11.79 8.77 10.90
CA ALA A 88 12.46 9.56 11.90
C ALA A 88 13.89 9.88 11.42
N ILE A 89 14.20 11.16 11.27
CA ILE A 89 15.52 11.63 10.84
C ILE A 89 16.02 12.65 11.87
N ASN A 90 17.21 12.42 12.42
CA ASN A 90 17.84 13.29 13.43
C ASN A 90 16.90 13.65 14.60
N GLY A 91 16.17 12.65 15.12
CA GLY A 91 15.23 12.82 16.24
C GLY A 91 13.91 13.50 15.90
N ARG A 92 13.66 13.84 14.62
CA ARG A 92 12.41 14.47 14.16
C ARG A 92 11.59 13.52 13.32
N LEU A 93 10.27 13.53 13.57
CA LEU A 93 9.31 12.70 12.85
C LEU A 93 8.75 13.45 11.63
N PHE A 94 8.87 12.86 10.45
CA PHE A 94 8.31 13.38 9.22
C PHE A 94 7.20 12.46 8.73
N LYS A 95 6.00 13.00 8.50
CA LYS A 95 4.81 12.26 8.09
C LYS A 95 4.44 12.65 6.66
N PHE A 96 4.07 11.65 5.87
CA PHE A 96 3.71 11.78 4.46
C PHE A 96 2.35 11.15 4.23
N ARG A 97 1.45 11.91 3.61
CA ARG A 97 0.18 11.43 3.08
C ARG A 97 0.34 11.23 1.57
N ALA A 98 -0.33 10.22 1.02
CA ALA A 98 -0.28 10.00 -0.42
C ALA A 98 -0.78 11.23 -1.19
N HIS A 99 -0.02 11.63 -2.22
CA HIS A 99 -0.24 12.82 -3.07
C HIS A 99 -0.25 14.16 -2.33
N ASP A 100 0.27 14.19 -1.09
CA ASP A 100 0.34 15.43 -0.32
C ASP A 100 1.50 16.30 -0.81
N GLN A 101 1.20 17.59 -1.01
CA GLN A 101 2.16 18.61 -1.43
C GLN A 101 2.29 19.76 -0.41
N SER A 102 1.64 19.64 0.76
CA SER A 102 1.67 20.68 1.81
C SER A 102 3.02 20.81 2.52
N HIS A 103 3.94 19.84 2.33
CA HIS A 103 5.27 19.89 2.92
C HIS A 103 6.09 21.08 2.38
N PRO A 104 6.79 21.87 3.21
CA PRO A 104 7.57 23.03 2.74
C PRO A 104 8.69 22.71 1.74
N GLN A 105 9.11 21.44 1.65
CA GLN A 105 10.09 20.94 0.69
C GLN A 105 9.46 20.00 -0.35
N SER A 106 8.15 20.10 -0.57
CA SER A 106 7.40 19.26 -1.51
C SER A 106 8.07 19.20 -2.89
N SER A 107 8.46 20.35 -3.45
CA SER A 107 9.14 20.40 -4.76
C SER A 107 10.39 19.52 -4.83
N LYS A 108 11.24 19.53 -3.78
CA LYS A 108 12.42 18.67 -3.71
C LYS A 108 12.07 17.20 -3.56
N ILE A 109 11.03 16.89 -2.78
CA ILE A 109 10.55 15.52 -2.60
C ILE A 109 10.07 14.95 -3.93
N TYR A 110 9.21 15.67 -4.64
CA TYR A 110 8.66 15.20 -5.92
C TYR A 110 9.72 15.13 -7.02
N ALA A 111 10.70 16.04 -7.03
CA ALA A 111 11.85 15.93 -7.92
C ALA A 111 12.67 14.65 -7.66
N GLU A 112 12.87 14.27 -6.39
CA GLU A 112 13.57 13.01 -6.07
C GLU A 112 12.71 11.77 -6.36
N VAL A 113 11.38 11.85 -6.19
CA VAL A 113 10.45 10.79 -6.62
C VAL A 113 10.53 10.58 -8.13
N GLU A 114 10.63 11.65 -8.91
CA GLU A 114 10.76 11.57 -10.37
C GLU A 114 12.08 10.90 -10.79
N LYS A 115 13.20 11.26 -10.16
CA LYS A 115 14.48 10.57 -10.40
C LYS A 115 14.41 9.09 -10.06
N ILE A 116 13.86 8.75 -8.89
CA ILE A 116 13.66 7.35 -8.48
C ILE A 116 12.77 6.63 -9.50
N SER A 117 11.71 7.28 -9.99
CA SER A 117 10.83 6.72 -11.02
C SER A 117 11.58 6.43 -12.33
N GLN A 118 12.45 7.33 -12.78
CA GLN A 118 13.29 7.13 -13.97
C GLN A 118 14.23 5.94 -13.79
N GLU A 119 14.96 5.89 -12.67
CA GLU A 119 15.83 4.75 -12.32
C GLU A 119 15.06 3.43 -12.27
N LEU A 120 13.86 3.43 -11.69
CA LEU A 120 13.02 2.24 -11.64
C LEU A 120 12.67 1.75 -13.06
N ILE A 121 12.29 2.65 -13.96
CA ILE A 121 11.96 2.32 -15.36
C ILE A 121 13.18 1.76 -16.09
N GLU A 122 14.34 2.38 -15.93
CA GLU A 122 15.61 1.93 -16.54
C GLU A 122 15.98 0.50 -16.10
N TYR A 123 15.68 0.14 -14.86
CA TYR A 123 15.89 -1.20 -14.31
C TYR A 123 14.69 -2.16 -14.51
N GLY A 124 13.74 -1.79 -15.38
CA GLY A 124 12.65 -2.66 -15.82
C GLY A 124 11.44 -2.74 -14.88
N HIS A 125 11.27 -1.78 -13.97
CA HIS A 125 10.06 -1.69 -13.15
C HIS A 125 8.84 -1.43 -14.03
N GLN A 126 7.84 -2.30 -13.90
CA GLN A 126 6.54 -2.12 -14.53
C GLN A 126 5.51 -1.72 -13.48
N TYR A 127 4.95 -0.52 -13.65
CA TYR A 127 3.92 0.02 -12.77
C TYR A 127 2.65 -0.85 -12.81
N ASP A 128 2.23 -1.38 -11.67
CA ASP A 128 1.07 -2.27 -11.60
C ASP A 128 -0.22 -1.49 -11.30
N SER A 129 -0.95 -1.16 -12.37
CA SER A 129 -2.23 -0.42 -12.32
C SER A 129 -3.31 -1.09 -11.47
N SER A 130 -3.19 -2.40 -11.16
CA SER A 130 -4.16 -3.08 -10.29
C SER A 130 -4.12 -2.62 -8.83
N TRP A 131 -3.07 -1.89 -8.44
CA TRP A 131 -3.01 -1.23 -7.13
C TRP A 131 -3.68 0.13 -7.09
N ILE A 132 -4.20 0.60 -8.23
CA ILE A 132 -5.01 1.80 -8.31
C ILE A 132 -6.46 1.41 -8.04
N THR A 133 -7.00 1.91 -6.94
CA THR A 133 -8.32 1.50 -6.44
C THR A 133 -9.47 2.37 -6.96
N ARG A 134 -9.22 3.23 -7.95
CA ARG A 134 -10.20 4.10 -8.58
C ARG A 134 -9.86 4.30 -10.07
N PRO A 135 -10.80 4.73 -10.91
CA PRO A 135 -10.47 5.23 -12.24
C PRO A 135 -9.43 6.35 -12.17
N LEU A 136 -8.57 6.42 -13.19
CA LEU A 136 -7.64 7.53 -13.39
C LEU A 136 -8.41 8.77 -13.84
N GLU A 137 -7.97 9.94 -13.37
CA GLU A 137 -8.41 11.22 -13.91
C GLU A 137 -7.71 11.52 -15.24
N GLN A 138 -8.20 12.51 -15.99
CA GLN A 138 -7.80 12.75 -17.38
C GLN A 138 -6.30 13.06 -17.53
N ASP A 139 -5.69 13.70 -16.54
CA ASP A 139 -4.29 14.10 -16.47
C ASP A 139 -3.41 13.11 -15.69
N GLU A 140 -3.99 12.04 -15.16
CA GLU A 140 -3.27 11.04 -14.39
C GLU A 140 -2.74 9.89 -15.25
N THR A 141 -1.53 9.46 -14.92
CA THR A 141 -0.95 8.22 -15.43
C THR A 141 -0.86 7.20 -14.31
N VAL A 142 -0.72 5.92 -14.66
CA VAL A 142 -0.48 4.87 -13.66
C VAL A 142 0.76 5.20 -12.81
N ALA A 143 1.82 5.70 -13.46
CA ALA A 143 3.04 6.10 -12.79
C ALA A 143 2.81 7.29 -11.85
N SER A 144 2.12 8.35 -12.27
CA SER A 144 1.93 9.55 -11.42
C SER A 144 1.15 9.23 -10.14
N VAL A 145 0.15 8.35 -10.22
CA VAL A 145 -0.63 7.91 -9.05
C VAL A 145 0.19 7.02 -8.12
N LEU A 146 0.90 6.03 -8.65
CA LEU A 146 1.67 5.09 -7.82
C LEU A 146 2.90 5.78 -7.22
N CYS A 147 3.55 6.70 -7.94
CA CYS A 147 4.63 7.54 -7.46
C CYS A 147 4.22 8.44 -6.29
N GLY A 148 2.96 8.88 -6.25
CA GLY A 148 2.41 9.69 -5.16
C GLY A 148 2.14 8.91 -3.86
N HIS A 149 2.38 7.60 -3.80
CA HIS A 149 2.18 6.83 -2.58
C HIS A 149 3.09 7.29 -1.43
N SER A 150 2.53 7.30 -0.21
CA SER A 150 3.20 7.81 0.99
C SER A 150 4.57 7.18 1.27
N GLU A 151 4.76 5.91 0.93
CA GLU A 151 6.01 5.18 1.09
C GLU A 151 7.09 5.75 0.18
N ARG A 152 6.75 6.03 -1.08
CA ARG A 152 7.68 6.60 -2.06
C ARG A 152 8.08 8.02 -1.67
N LEU A 153 7.12 8.83 -1.18
CA LEU A 153 7.41 10.16 -0.62
C LEU A 153 8.36 10.09 0.58
N ALA A 154 8.13 9.14 1.50
CA ALA A 154 8.99 8.95 2.66
C ALA A 154 10.40 8.48 2.28
N ILE A 155 10.53 7.55 1.32
CA ILE A 155 11.83 7.11 0.79
C ILE A 155 12.57 8.29 0.15
N ALA A 156 11.91 9.01 -0.76
CA ALA A 156 12.47 10.18 -1.43
C ALA A 156 12.94 11.23 -0.43
N TRP A 157 12.17 11.51 0.62
CA TRP A 157 12.59 12.46 1.66
C TRP A 157 13.88 12.05 2.37
N ASN A 158 14.10 10.76 2.63
CA ASN A 158 15.35 10.30 3.24
C ASN A 158 16.55 10.59 2.32
N PHE A 159 16.42 10.41 1.01
CA PHE A 159 17.48 10.75 0.05
C PHE A 159 17.65 12.26 -0.13
N VAL A 160 16.57 13.04 -0.07
CA VAL A 160 16.65 14.52 -0.09
C VAL A 160 17.43 15.05 1.12
N VAL A 161 17.21 14.47 2.31
CA VAL A 161 17.93 14.89 3.53
C VAL A 161 19.35 14.35 3.56
N ASN A 162 19.56 13.11 3.12
CA ASN A 162 20.88 12.48 3.04
C ASN A 162 20.99 11.62 1.77
N PRO A 163 21.59 12.16 0.69
CA PRO A 163 21.73 11.44 -0.59
C PRO A 163 22.53 10.14 -0.47
N ASN A 164 23.43 10.04 0.52
CA ASN A 164 24.31 8.90 0.75
C ASN A 164 23.78 7.97 1.86
N THR A 165 22.49 8.05 2.22
CA THR A 165 21.93 7.22 3.28
C THR A 165 22.06 5.73 2.94
N THR A 166 22.63 4.96 3.86
CA THR A 166 22.80 3.51 3.70
C THR A 166 21.68 2.71 4.33
N LYS A 167 20.79 3.37 5.09
CA LYS A 167 19.66 2.76 5.78
C LYS A 167 18.47 3.72 5.91
N ILE A 168 17.28 3.24 5.60
CA ILE A 168 16.02 3.97 5.72
C ILE A 168 15.05 3.17 6.59
N GLN A 169 14.37 3.84 7.51
CA GLN A 169 13.33 3.24 8.35
C GLN A 169 12.00 3.99 8.18
N ILE A 170 10.97 3.27 7.74
CA ILE A 170 9.64 3.81 7.50
C ILE A 170 8.62 2.98 8.28
N THR A 171 7.62 3.66 8.84
CA THR A 171 6.41 2.99 9.35
C THR A 171 5.21 3.46 8.57
N LYS A 172 4.28 2.55 8.28
CA LYS A 172 3.05 2.77 7.52
C LYS A 172 1.84 2.31 8.33
N ASN A 173 0.75 3.08 8.30
CA ASN A 173 -0.49 2.76 9.02
C ASN A 173 -1.44 1.80 8.27
N LEU A 174 -1.07 1.39 7.06
CA LEU A 174 -1.76 0.42 6.22
C LEU A 174 -0.74 -0.61 5.74
N ARG A 175 -1.20 -1.77 5.26
CA ARG A 175 -0.37 -2.74 4.53
C ARG A 175 0.29 -2.07 3.32
N ILE A 176 1.55 -2.42 3.04
CA ILE A 176 2.24 -1.94 1.83
C ILE A 176 1.51 -2.45 0.58
N CYS A 177 1.37 -1.60 -0.44
CA CYS A 177 0.85 -2.07 -1.72
C CYS A 177 1.94 -2.84 -2.48
N GLY A 178 1.56 -3.77 -3.36
CA GLY A 178 2.53 -4.60 -4.08
C GLY A 178 3.39 -3.84 -5.05
N ASP A 179 2.86 -2.80 -5.69
CA ASP A 179 3.66 -1.91 -6.51
C ASP A 179 4.77 -1.22 -5.68
N CYS A 180 4.43 -0.60 -4.54
CA CYS A 180 5.41 0.00 -3.64
C CYS A 180 6.39 -1.05 -3.10
N HIS A 181 5.95 -2.28 -2.85
CA HIS A 181 6.82 -3.37 -2.42
C HIS A 181 7.88 -3.70 -3.48
N GLN A 182 7.46 -3.90 -4.74
CA GLN A 182 8.39 -4.18 -5.84
C GLN A 182 9.30 -2.98 -6.14
N ALA A 183 8.76 -1.76 -6.13
CA ALA A 183 9.56 -0.55 -6.26
C ALA A 183 10.61 -0.43 -5.15
N THR A 184 10.24 -0.71 -3.89
CA THR A 184 11.18 -0.61 -2.76
C THR A 184 12.31 -1.65 -2.85
N LYS A 185 12.03 -2.87 -3.34
CA LYS A 185 13.07 -3.87 -3.65
C LYS A 185 14.10 -3.30 -4.63
N LEU A 186 13.64 -2.74 -5.74
CA LEU A 186 14.52 -2.17 -6.75
C LEU A 186 15.27 -0.95 -6.23
N ILE A 187 14.62 -0.03 -5.51
CA ILE A 187 15.29 1.14 -4.91
C ILE A 187 16.43 0.70 -3.97
N ALA A 188 16.19 -0.28 -3.10
CA ALA A 188 17.20 -0.81 -2.19
C ALA A 188 18.44 -1.33 -2.94
N SER A 189 18.20 -1.99 -4.09
CA SER A 189 19.27 -2.50 -4.96
C SER A 189 19.98 -1.40 -5.75
N ILE A 190 19.26 -0.50 -6.41
CA ILE A 190 19.83 0.57 -7.25
C ILE A 190 20.66 1.54 -6.40
N ARG A 191 20.08 1.98 -5.27
CA ARG A 191 20.71 2.96 -4.38
C ARG A 191 21.61 2.33 -3.31
N GLN A 192 21.82 1.01 -3.36
CA GLN A 192 22.69 0.27 -2.43
C GLN A 192 22.42 0.60 -0.94
N CYS A 193 21.14 0.62 -0.58
CA CYS A 193 20.63 1.08 0.71
C CYS A 193 19.67 0.04 1.30
N GLU A 194 19.77 -0.24 2.60
CA GLU A 194 18.78 -1.08 3.30
C GLU A 194 17.51 -0.27 3.60
N ILE A 195 16.34 -0.78 3.22
CA ILE A 195 15.07 -0.11 3.53
C ILE A 195 14.26 -1.03 4.43
N ILE A 196 13.84 -0.52 5.59
CA ILE A 196 12.99 -1.24 6.54
C ILE A 196 11.63 -0.55 6.57
N VAL A 197 10.57 -1.27 6.21
CA VAL A 197 9.20 -0.78 6.25
C VAL A 197 8.39 -1.61 7.23
N ARG A 198 7.93 -1.01 8.33
CA ARG A 198 6.93 -1.61 9.21
C ARG A 198 5.53 -1.22 8.73
N ASP A 199 4.73 -2.19 8.32
CA ASP A 199 3.32 -1.97 8.00
C ASP A 199 2.40 -2.56 9.08
N THR A 200 1.09 -2.67 8.80
CA THR A 200 0.12 -3.22 9.76
C THR A 200 0.24 -4.72 9.97
N ASN A 201 0.91 -5.43 9.07
CA ASN A 201 0.96 -6.88 9.03
C ASN A 201 2.32 -7.42 9.49
N ARG A 202 3.41 -6.78 9.07
CA ARG A 202 4.78 -7.25 9.32
C ARG A 202 5.82 -6.16 9.14
N ILE A 203 7.08 -6.54 9.36
CA ILE A 203 8.24 -5.74 9.01
C ILE A 203 8.83 -6.33 7.73
N HIS A 204 8.98 -5.47 6.73
CA HIS A 204 9.66 -5.75 5.47
C HIS A 204 11.08 -5.22 5.57
N HIS A 205 12.07 -6.10 5.39
CA HIS A 205 13.46 -5.71 5.25
C HIS A 205 13.89 -5.90 3.80
N PHE A 206 14.00 -4.79 3.08
CA PHE A 206 14.49 -4.72 1.72
C PHE A 206 16.00 -4.56 1.75
N CYS A 207 16.71 -5.60 1.35
CA CYS A 207 18.17 -5.62 1.36
C CYS A 207 18.74 -5.23 -0.01
N LYS A 208 20.04 -4.92 -0.04
CA LYS A 208 20.74 -4.31 -1.19
C LYS A 208 20.83 -5.20 -2.44
N ASN A 209 20.45 -6.47 -2.34
CA ASN A 209 20.38 -7.39 -3.48
C ASN A 209 18.97 -7.45 -4.11
N GLY A 210 18.07 -6.55 -3.71
CA GLY A 210 16.71 -6.48 -4.23
C GLY A 210 15.75 -7.51 -3.66
N GLN A 211 16.07 -8.15 -2.54
CA GLN A 211 15.18 -9.10 -1.86
C GLN A 211 14.49 -8.46 -0.66
N CYS A 212 13.28 -8.94 -0.36
CA CYS A 212 12.56 -8.58 0.85
C CYS A 212 12.44 -9.79 1.77
N SER A 213 12.64 -9.59 3.08
CA SER A 213 12.48 -10.63 4.11
C SER A 213 11.11 -11.30 4.15
N CYS A 214 10.08 -10.73 3.51
CA CYS A 214 8.75 -11.32 3.44
C CYS A 214 8.59 -12.37 2.33
N ASN A 215 9.60 -12.59 1.47
CA ASN A 215 9.56 -13.50 0.32
C ASN A 215 8.35 -13.24 -0.61
N ASP A 216 8.04 -11.96 -0.83
CA ASP A 216 6.88 -11.49 -1.61
C ASP A 216 5.51 -11.91 -1.05
N TYR A 217 5.46 -12.43 0.19
CA TYR A 217 4.23 -12.61 0.97
C TYR A 217 3.90 -11.32 1.73
N PHE A 218 3.75 -10.20 1.02
CA PHE A 218 3.38 -8.90 1.62
C PHE A 218 1.89 -8.70 1.67
#